data_AF-A0AAN0JAS8-F1
#
_entry.id   AF-A0AAN0JAS8-F1
#
_cell.length_a   1.000
_cell.length_b   1.000
_cell.length_c   1.000
_cell.angle_alpha   90.00
_cell.angle_beta   90.00
_cell.angle_gamma   90.00
#
_symmetry.space_group_name_H-M   'P 1'
#
loop_
_entity.id
_entity.type
_entity.pdbx_description
1 polymer ?
#
loop_
_entity_poly.entity_id
_entity_poly.type
_entity_poly.pdbx_seq_one_letter_code
_entity_poly.pdbx_strand_id
1 'polypeptide(L)'
;MATTKTRSRRGGIKIEAPPITKHISRTLDRYPDGGQILKELIQNADDAGATVRKFCLDTKQYPENDLMFPTLNLFQGPALLAYNNAIFQEEDWEHFGRIENSGKETAALKVGRFGVGFLSVFHITGKALTN
;
A
#
# COMPACT_ATOMS: atom_id res chain seq x y z
N MET A 1 -17.93 51.87 -27.63
CA MET A 1 -17.90 50.41 -27.83
C MET A 1 -16.45 49.95 -27.75
N ALA A 2 -16.06 49.32 -26.64
CA ALA A 2 -14.73 48.73 -26.47
C ALA A 2 -14.82 47.23 -26.73
N THR A 3 -14.12 46.73 -27.74
CA THR A 3 -14.02 45.31 -28.08
C THR A 3 -12.93 44.66 -27.22
N THR A 4 -13.36 43.88 -26.23
CA THR A 4 -12.47 43.11 -25.36
C THR A 4 -11.91 41.91 -26.12
N LYS A 5 -10.59 41.89 -26.27
CA LYS A 5 -9.82 40.81 -26.92
C LYS A 5 -9.79 39.59 -25.97
N THR A 6 -10.50 38.51 -26.31
CA THR A 6 -10.52 37.26 -25.55
C THR A 6 -9.14 36.61 -25.60
N ARG A 7 -8.44 36.60 -24.46
CA ARG A 7 -7.11 36.00 -24.31
C ARG A 7 -7.28 34.48 -24.13
N SER A 8 -7.01 33.72 -25.20
CA SER A 8 -6.98 32.25 -25.18
C SER A 8 -6.06 31.73 -24.06
N ARG A 9 -6.61 30.92 -23.15
CA ARG A 9 -5.86 30.23 -22.10
C ARG A 9 -5.07 29.09 -22.75
N ARG A 10 -3.73 29.19 -22.69
CA ARG A 10 -2.80 28.13 -23.11
C ARG A 10 -3.19 26.81 -22.44
N GLY A 11 -3.38 25.76 -23.23
CA GLY A 11 -3.57 24.39 -22.75
C GLY A 11 -2.34 23.94 -21.97
N GLY A 12 -2.50 23.75 -20.66
CA GLY A 12 -1.49 23.12 -19.82
C GLY A 12 -1.38 21.65 -20.19
N ILE A 13 -0.15 21.14 -20.29
CA ILE A 13 0.12 19.71 -20.42
C ILE A 13 -0.44 19.04 -19.15
N LYS A 14 -1.43 18.16 -19.31
CA LYS A 14 -1.86 17.27 -18.23
C LYS A 14 -0.80 16.18 -18.09
N ILE A 15 0.03 16.27 -17.07
CA ILE A 15 0.90 15.17 -16.66
C ILE A 15 0.01 14.22 -15.85
N GLU A 16 -0.27 13.05 -16.41
CA GLU A 16 -0.96 11.98 -15.68
C GLU A 16 -0.01 11.39 -14.63
N ALA A 17 -0.52 11.18 -13.42
CA ALA A 17 0.26 10.53 -12.38
C ALA A 17 0.58 9.08 -12.79
N PRO A 18 1.80 8.59 -12.54
CA PRO A 18 2.15 7.22 -12.89
C PRO A 18 1.24 6.23 -12.13
N PRO A 19 1.00 5.02 -12.68
CA PRO A 19 0.25 3.97 -11.98
C PRO A 19 0.85 3.67 -10.61
N ILE A 20 -0.01 3.37 -9.63
CA ILE A 20 0.42 3.00 -8.27
C ILE A 20 1.40 1.82 -8.27
N THR A 21 1.29 0.90 -9.21
CA THR A 21 2.23 -0.22 -9.37
C THR A 21 3.67 0.25 -9.59
N LYS A 22 3.89 1.36 -10.31
CA LYS A 22 5.22 1.96 -10.47
C LYS A 22 5.71 2.61 -9.18
N HIS A 23 4.81 3.20 -8.39
CA HIS A 23 5.16 3.75 -7.08
C HIS A 23 5.56 2.65 -6.09
N ILE A 24 4.82 1.54 -6.07
CA ILE A 24 5.15 0.35 -5.29
C ILE A 24 6.51 -0.20 -5.74
N SER A 25 6.71 -0.45 -7.03
CA SER A 25 7.99 -0.96 -7.57
C SER A 25 9.19 -0.09 -7.14
N ARG A 26 9.12 1.23 -7.33
CA ARG A 26 10.18 2.17 -6.93
C ARG A 26 10.42 2.17 -5.42
N THR A 27 9.38 1.90 -4.63
CA THR A 27 9.52 1.74 -3.19
C THR A 27 10.26 0.46 -2.88
N LEU A 28 9.84 -0.68 -3.43
CA LEU A 28 10.48 -1.98 -3.22
C LEU A 28 11.96 -1.98 -3.65
N ASP A 29 12.31 -1.29 -4.73
CA ASP A 29 13.71 -1.14 -5.18
C ASP A 29 14.61 -0.44 -4.14
N ARG A 30 14.03 0.41 -3.28
CA ARG A 30 14.75 1.10 -2.19
C ARG A 30 14.85 0.26 -0.91
N TYR A 31 14.15 -0.87 -0.83
CA TYR A 31 14.15 -1.79 0.31
C TYR A 31 14.56 -3.21 -0.13
N PRO A 32 15.82 -3.43 -0.59
CA PRO A 32 16.24 -4.71 -1.16
C PRO A 32 16.24 -5.87 -0.15
N ASP A 33 16.30 -5.58 1.15
CA ASP A 33 16.44 -6.60 2.21
C ASP A 33 15.10 -6.94 2.87
N GLY A 34 14.57 -8.15 2.59
CA GLY A 34 13.28 -8.63 3.11
C GLY A 34 13.15 -8.72 4.64
N GLY A 35 14.27 -8.63 5.39
CA GLY A 35 14.25 -8.54 6.85
C GLY A 35 13.64 -7.25 7.40
N GLN A 36 13.52 -6.20 6.57
CA GLN A 36 12.92 -4.93 6.96
C GLN A 36 11.39 -5.05 7.15
N ILE A 37 10.73 -5.98 6.46
CA ILE A 37 9.26 -6.12 6.46
C ILE A 37 8.73 -6.40 7.88
N LEU A 38 9.37 -7.34 8.60
CA LEU A 38 8.97 -7.64 9.97
C LEU A 38 9.17 -6.43 10.89
N LYS A 39 10.25 -5.66 10.70
CA LYS A 39 10.50 -4.45 11.49
C LYS A 39 9.45 -3.38 11.24
N GLU A 40 9.01 -3.18 10.00
CA GLU A 40 7.95 -2.22 9.66
C GLU A 40 6.60 -2.66 10.27
N LEU A 41 6.26 -3.95 10.23
CA LEU A 41 5.04 -4.47 10.85
C LEU A 41 5.07 -4.34 12.39
N ILE A 42 6.24 -4.55 13.00
CA ILE A 42 6.45 -4.34 14.44
C ILE A 42 6.29 -2.85 14.79
N GLN A 43 6.87 -1.95 14.01
CA GLN A 43 6.76 -0.50 14.22
C GLN A 43 5.31 -0.03 14.07
N ASN A 44 4.58 -0.48 13.04
CA ASN A 44 3.16 -0.15 12.88
C ASN A 44 2.33 -0.57 14.10
N ALA A 45 2.65 -1.71 14.71
CA ALA A 45 1.99 -2.16 15.92
C ALA A 45 2.40 -1.32 17.16
N ASP A 46 3.66 -0.93 17.29
CA ASP A 46 4.12 -0.02 18.35
C ASP A 46 3.45 1.36 18.23
N ASP A 47 3.39 1.94 17.03
CA ASP A 47 2.70 3.19 16.71
C ASP A 47 1.19 3.10 17.01
N ALA A 48 0.65 1.89 16.97
CA ALA A 48 -0.73 1.58 17.35
C ALA A 48 -0.95 1.44 18.85
N GLY A 49 0.10 1.51 19.66
CA GLY A 49 0.03 1.27 21.09
C GLY A 49 -0.23 -0.20 21.43
N ALA A 50 0.06 -1.12 20.51
CA ALA A 50 -0.16 -2.54 20.72
C ALA A 50 0.79 -3.08 21.79
N THR A 51 0.25 -3.84 22.74
CA THR A 51 1.03 -4.54 23.76
C THR A 51 1.35 -5.98 23.35
N VAL A 52 0.67 -6.50 22.33
CA VAL A 52 0.85 -7.85 21.80
C VAL A 52 1.08 -7.79 20.30
N ARG A 53 2.08 -8.53 19.83
CA ARG A 53 2.39 -8.75 18.42
C ARG A 53 2.65 -10.23 18.18
N LYS A 54 2.10 -10.78 17.10
CA LYS A 54 2.31 -12.18 16.71
C LYS A 54 2.53 -12.26 15.21
N PHE A 55 3.53 -13.06 14.82
CA PHE A 55 3.73 -13.49 13.45
C PHE A 55 3.47 -14.99 13.37
N CYS A 56 2.74 -15.41 12.35
CA CYS A 56 2.45 -16.82 12.11
C CYS A 56 2.67 -17.11 10.63
N LEU A 57 3.55 -18.06 10.30
CA LEU A 57 3.60 -18.62 8.97
C LEU A 57 2.55 -19.71 8.88
N ASP A 58 1.42 -19.40 8.24
CA ASP A 58 0.39 -20.38 7.94
C ASP A 58 0.73 -21.05 6.61
N THR A 59 1.05 -22.34 6.66
CA THR A 59 1.43 -23.12 5.47
C THR A 59 0.27 -23.89 4.87
N LYS A 60 -0.98 -23.60 5.29
CA LYS A 60 -2.17 -24.28 4.79
C LYS A 60 -2.53 -23.84 3.37
N GLN A 61 -3.19 -24.75 2.67
CA GLN A 61 -3.97 -24.46 1.48
C GLN A 61 -5.45 -24.41 1.87
N TYR A 62 -6.13 -23.34 1.47
CA TYR A 62 -7.55 -23.12 1.71
C TYR A 62 -8.39 -23.53 0.48
N PRO A 63 -9.69 -23.80 0.66
CA PRO A 63 -10.59 -24.17 -0.43
C PRO A 63 -10.68 -23.07 -1.50
N GLU A 64 -10.70 -23.46 -2.77
CA GLU A 64 -10.82 -22.55 -3.92
C GLU A 64 -12.26 -22.45 -4.47
N ASN A 65 -13.20 -23.18 -3.87
CA ASN A 65 -14.63 -23.09 -4.19
C ASN A 65 -15.31 -21.93 -3.45
N ASP A 66 -16.43 -21.45 -3.98
CA ASP A 66 -17.29 -20.42 -3.38
C ASP A 66 -16.58 -19.08 -3.08
N LEU A 67 -15.58 -18.74 -3.90
CA LEU A 67 -14.89 -17.46 -3.83
C LEU A 67 -15.75 -16.34 -4.44
N MET A 68 -15.61 -15.12 -3.90
CA MET A 68 -16.30 -13.93 -4.42
C MET A 68 -15.97 -13.67 -5.90
N PHE A 69 -14.71 -13.89 -6.29
CA PHE A 69 -14.27 -13.90 -7.67
C PHE A 69 -13.39 -15.14 -7.92
N PRO A 70 -13.52 -15.82 -9.07
CA PRO A 70 -12.72 -17.01 -9.38
C PRO A 70 -11.22 -16.76 -9.33
N THR A 71 -10.76 -15.55 -9.68
CA THR A 71 -9.35 -15.16 -9.67
C THR A 71 -8.72 -15.09 -8.28
N LEU A 72 -9.54 -15.11 -7.22
CA LEU A 72 -9.04 -15.11 -5.84
C LEU A 72 -8.43 -16.45 -5.43
N ASN A 73 -8.59 -17.50 -6.25
CA ASN A 73 -8.01 -18.82 -5.98
C ASN A 73 -6.47 -18.76 -5.87
N LEU A 74 -5.85 -17.83 -6.60
CA LEU A 74 -4.42 -17.53 -6.54
C LEU A 74 -3.92 -17.13 -5.13
N PHE A 75 -4.81 -16.72 -4.23
CA PHE A 75 -4.49 -16.25 -2.89
C PHE A 75 -4.91 -17.21 -1.76
N GLN A 76 -5.31 -18.45 -2.08
CA GLN A 76 -5.75 -19.44 -1.07
C GLN A 76 -4.59 -20.27 -0.48
N GLY A 77 -3.35 -20.03 -0.90
CA GLY A 77 -2.18 -20.77 -0.43
C GLY A 77 -1.56 -20.25 0.88
N PRO A 78 -0.33 -20.70 1.19
CA PRO A 78 0.42 -20.27 2.37
C PRO A 78 0.53 -18.75 2.52
N ALA A 79 0.43 -18.26 3.76
CA ALA A 79 0.47 -16.84 4.09
C ALA A 79 1.28 -16.54 5.35
N LEU A 80 1.94 -15.38 5.37
CA LEU A 80 2.49 -14.80 6.59
C LEU A 80 1.44 -13.91 7.24
N LEU A 81 0.90 -14.36 8.38
CA LEU A 81 -0.06 -13.61 9.18
C LEU A 81 0.68 -12.72 10.18
N ALA A 82 0.28 -11.44 10.26
CA ALA A 82 0.76 -10.49 11.26
C ALA A 82 -0.43 -9.98 12.08
N TYR A 83 -0.38 -10.17 13.39
CA TYR A 83 -1.43 -9.77 14.33
C TYR A 83 -0.87 -8.80 15.37
N ASN A 84 -1.68 -7.81 15.74
CA ASN A 84 -1.48 -7.00 16.93
C ASN A 84 -2.83 -6.73 17.62
N ASN A 85 -2.81 -6.38 18.92
CA ASN A 85 -4.03 -6.17 19.70
C ASN A 85 -4.53 -4.71 19.73
N ALA A 86 -3.96 -3.81 18.93
CA ALA A 86 -4.53 -2.48 18.75
C ALA A 86 -5.70 -2.54 17.77
N ILE A 87 -6.61 -1.58 17.89
CA ILE A 87 -7.81 -1.47 17.04
C ILE A 87 -7.64 -0.27 16.11
N PHE A 88 -7.94 -0.48 14.83
CA PHE A 88 -7.97 0.60 13.85
C PHE A 88 -8.97 1.69 14.27
N GLN A 89 -8.51 2.94 14.23
CA GLN A 89 -9.32 4.15 14.41
C GLN A 89 -9.73 4.70 13.03
N GLU A 90 -10.67 5.66 12.99
CA GLU A 90 -11.14 6.26 11.73
C GLU A 90 -9.98 6.88 10.93
N GLU A 91 -9.05 7.54 11.63
CA GLU A 91 -7.88 8.14 11.02
C GLU A 91 -6.99 7.10 10.35
N ASP A 92 -6.91 5.87 10.88
CA ASP A 92 -6.11 4.82 10.30
C ASP A 92 -6.65 4.40 8.93
N TRP A 93 -7.97 4.32 8.79
CA TRP A 93 -8.63 4.02 7.52
C TRP A 93 -8.40 5.12 6.49
N GLU A 94 -8.47 6.39 6.90
CA GLU A 94 -8.15 7.52 6.02
C GLU A 94 -6.72 7.46 5.50
N HIS A 95 -5.76 7.13 6.39
CA HIS A 95 -4.36 7.03 6.01
C HIS A 95 -4.10 5.83 5.09
N PHE A 96 -4.76 4.69 5.32
CA PHE A 96 -4.69 3.53 4.44
C PHE A 96 -5.16 3.87 3.01
N GLY A 97 -6.29 4.58 2.89
CA GLY A 97 -6.81 5.03 1.59
C GLY A 97 -5.91 6.02 0.85
N ARG A 98 -5.00 6.73 1.56
CA ARG A 98 -4.07 7.69 0.95
C ARG A 98 -2.85 7.02 0.31
N ILE A 99 -2.61 5.73 0.54
CA ILE A 99 -1.56 4.97 -0.15
C ILE A 99 -1.72 5.05 -1.68
N GLU A 100 -2.96 5.20 -2.18
CA GLU A 100 -3.26 5.42 -3.61
C GLU A 100 -2.87 6.81 -4.13
N ASN A 101 -2.81 7.82 -3.27
CA ASN A 101 -2.63 9.23 -3.64
C ASN A 101 -1.19 9.75 -3.46
N SER A 102 -0.23 8.89 -3.10
CA SER A 102 1.18 9.23 -2.93
C SER A 102 1.92 9.55 -4.25
N GLY A 103 1.24 9.49 -5.40
CA GLY A 103 1.77 9.87 -6.71
C GLY A 103 2.13 11.36 -6.86
N LYS A 104 1.76 12.22 -5.90
CA LYS A 104 2.30 13.58 -5.77
C LYS A 104 3.52 13.50 -4.86
N GLU A 105 4.71 13.67 -5.44
CA GLU A 105 6.03 13.58 -4.79
C GLU A 105 6.18 14.40 -3.48
N THR A 106 5.24 15.30 -3.20
CA THR A 106 5.20 16.18 -2.03
C THR A 106 4.36 15.67 -0.85
N ALA A 107 3.63 14.56 -0.97
CA ALA A 107 2.94 13.96 0.18
C ALA A 107 3.97 13.21 1.03
N ALA A 108 4.55 13.94 1.98
CA ALA A 108 5.58 13.54 2.94
C ALA A 108 5.69 12.02 3.13
N LEU A 109 6.88 11.51 2.84
CA LEU A 109 7.41 10.21 3.30
C LEU A 109 7.33 10.15 4.83
N LYS A 110 6.14 9.87 5.38
CA LYS A 110 6.02 9.48 6.78
C LYS A 110 6.49 8.03 6.86
N VAL A 111 7.45 7.76 7.75
CA VAL A 111 7.79 6.42 8.19
C VAL A 111 6.85 6.10 9.36
N GLY A 112 6.32 4.88 9.42
CA GLY A 112 5.36 4.46 10.45
C GLY A 112 3.88 4.61 10.06
N ARG A 113 3.06 3.92 10.84
CA ARG A 113 1.64 3.50 10.73
C ARG A 113 0.91 3.40 9.39
N PHE A 114 1.08 4.29 8.41
CA PHE A 114 0.63 4.07 7.00
C PHE A 114 1.55 4.73 5.98
N GLY A 115 2.82 4.80 6.35
CA GLY A 115 3.91 5.22 5.50
C GLY A 115 4.31 4.22 4.43
N VAL A 116 5.37 4.56 3.71
CA VAL A 116 6.01 3.74 2.67
C VAL A 116 6.44 2.36 3.19
N GLY A 117 6.68 2.22 4.49
CA GLY A 117 7.04 0.96 5.15
C GLY A 117 5.97 -0.12 5.06
N PHE A 118 4.68 0.22 5.01
CA PHE A 118 3.62 -0.76 4.80
C PHE A 118 3.72 -1.41 3.41
N LEU A 119 4.17 -0.67 2.39
CA LEU A 119 4.33 -1.22 1.03
C LEU A 119 5.37 -2.35 0.98
N SER A 120 6.24 -2.48 1.98
CA SER A 120 7.22 -3.57 2.05
C SER A 120 6.57 -4.97 2.04
N VAL A 121 5.30 -5.10 2.45
CA VAL A 121 4.56 -6.39 2.38
C VAL A 121 4.44 -6.92 0.95
N PHE A 122 4.51 -6.06 -0.07
CA PHE A 122 4.44 -6.46 -1.47
C PHE A 122 5.67 -7.26 -1.94
N HIS A 123 6.78 -7.27 -1.20
CA HIS A 123 7.88 -8.21 -1.44
C HIS A 123 7.47 -9.68 -1.25
N ILE A 124 6.46 -9.94 -0.40
CA ILE A 124 6.02 -11.31 -0.04
C ILE A 124 4.77 -11.70 -0.82
N THR A 125 3.78 -10.80 -0.94
CA THR A 125 2.44 -11.15 -1.45
C THR A 125 2.12 -10.63 -2.87
N GLY A 126 3.03 -9.88 -3.51
CA GLY A 126 2.74 -9.12 -4.75
C GLY A 126 2.90 -9.85 -6.09
N LYS A 127 3.46 -11.08 -6.12
CA LYS A 127 3.77 -11.77 -7.39
C LYS A 127 2.55 -12.16 -8.23
N ALA A 128 1.34 -12.15 -7.66
CA ALA A 128 0.12 -12.50 -8.39
C ALA A 128 -0.45 -11.35 -9.25
N LEU A 129 0.03 -10.10 -9.10
CA LEU A 129 -0.53 -8.93 -9.79
C LEU A 129 0.22 -8.52 -11.07
N THR A 130 1.22 -9.30 -11.51
CA THR A 130 2.10 -8.95 -12.64
C THR A 130 2.06 -9.91 -13.83
N ASN A 131 1.03 -10.74 -13.97
CA ASN A 131 0.80 -11.53 -15.18
C ASN A 131 -0.31 -10.91 -16.05
#